data_AF-A0A3T1D210-F1
#
_entry.id   AF-A0A3T1D210-F1
#
_cell.length_a   1.000
_cell.length_b   1.000
_cell.length_c   1.000
_cell.angle_alpha   90.00
_cell.angle_beta   90.00
_cell.angle_gamma   90.00
#
_symmetry.space_group_name_H-M   'P 1'
#
loop_
_entity.id
_entity.type
_entity.pdbx_description
1 polymer ?
#
loop_
_entity_poly.entity_id
_entity_poly.type
_entity_poly.pdbx_seq_one_letter_code
_entity_poly.pdbx_strand_id
1 'polypeptide(L)' 'MTTSVRIPQGDDTVKVELTVKEAMALAGAKFPNNHNIEISARKKLNLVIDDHYIEEQRTVN' A
#
# COMPACT_ATOMS: atom_id res chain seq x y z
N MET A 1 -14.51 -0.74 23.57
CA MET A 1 -13.46 -1.72 23.24
C MET A 1 -12.76 -1.23 21.99
N THR A 2 -11.57 -0.65 22.14
CA THR A 2 -10.77 -0.14 21.01
C THR A 2 -10.06 -1.31 20.37
N THR A 3 -10.55 -1.79 19.23
CA THR A 3 -9.85 -2.71 18.34
C THR A 3 -8.64 -1.99 17.76
N SER A 4 -7.57 -1.89 18.56
CA SER A 4 -6.25 -1.54 18.08
C SER A 4 -5.82 -2.64 17.13
N VAL A 5 -5.89 -2.37 15.82
CA VAL A 5 -5.29 -3.21 14.79
C VAL A 5 -3.79 -3.18 15.05
N ARG A 6 -3.30 -4.16 15.81
CA ARG A 6 -1.88 -4.38 16.04
C ARG A 6 -1.33 -5.01 14.77
N ILE A 7 -0.89 -4.17 13.83
CA ILE A 7 -0.05 -4.61 12.72
C ILE A 7 1.31 -4.90 13.36
N PRO A 8 1.77 -6.17 13.43
CA PRO A 8 3.03 -6.52 14.11
C PRO A 8 4.26 -5.80 13.51
N GLN A 9 4.13 -5.37 12.25
CA GLN A 9 5.13 -4.73 11.37
C GLN A 9 4.83 -3.22 11.20
N GLY A 10 4.09 -2.59 12.11
CA GLY A 10 3.59 -1.21 11.92
C GLY A 10 4.70 -0.15 11.77
N ASP A 11 5.91 -0.47 12.21
CA ASP A 11 7.10 0.37 12.12
C ASP A 11 8.03 -0.02 10.94
N ASP A 12 7.73 -1.11 10.21
CA ASP A 12 8.52 -1.55 9.05
C ASP A 12 8.23 -0.72 7.81
N THR A 13 9.28 -0.41 7.06
CA THR A 13 9.18 0.42 5.85
C THR A 13 9.07 -0.44 4.61
N VAL A 14 8.01 -0.25 3.84
CA VAL A 14 7.87 -0.85 2.50
C VAL A 14 8.31 0.12 1.40
N LYS A 15 9.01 -0.39 0.39
CA LYS A 15 9.37 0.37 -0.81
C LYS A 15 8.45 -0.01 -1.96
N VAL A 16 7.89 0.99 -2.64
CA VAL A 16 6.92 0.79 -3.71
C VAL A 16 7.33 1.63 -4.91
N GLU A 17 7.35 1.04 -6.10
CA GLU A 17 7.56 1.78 -7.34
C GLU A 17 6.24 2.36 -7.85
N LEU A 18 6.15 3.68 -7.86
CA LEU A 18 4.97 4.43 -8.26
C LEU A 18 5.35 5.47 -9.31
N THR A 19 4.44 5.72 -10.24
CA THR A 19 4.59 6.86 -11.14
C THR A 19 4.31 8.17 -10.39
N VAL A 20 4.85 9.28 -10.89
CA VAL A 20 4.64 10.61 -10.27
C VAL A 20 3.14 10.93 -10.09
N LYS A 21 2.30 10.54 -11.07
CA LYS A 21 0.85 10.75 -11.00
C LYS A 21 0.20 9.90 -9.92
N GLU A 22 0.62 8.65 -9.75
CA GLU A 22 0.13 7.76 -8.69
C GLU A 22 0.55 8.26 -7.30
N ALA A 23 1.80 8.69 -7.14
CA ALA A 23 2.29 9.28 -5.89
C ALA A 23 1.51 10.57 -5.53
N MET A 24 1.25 11.43 -6.52
CA MET A 24 0.41 12.61 -6.34
C MET A 24 -1.02 12.23 -5.96
N ALA A 25 -1.59 11.19 -6.55
CA ALA A 25 -2.94 10.72 -6.24
C ALA A 25 -3.03 10.26 -4.76
N LEU A 26 -2.02 9.53 -4.29
CA LEU A 26 -1.93 9.10 -2.89
C LEU A 26 -1.70 10.27 -1.92
N ALA A 27 -1.01 11.32 -2.35
CA ALA A 27 -0.83 12.55 -1.58
C ALA A 27 -2.10 13.43 -1.53
N GLY A 28 -3.20 13.02 -2.20
CA GLY A 28 -4.48 13.73 -2.19
C GLY A 28 -4.74 14.60 -3.42
N ALA A 29 -3.86 14.58 -4.43
CA ALA A 29 -4.13 15.25 -5.69
C ALA A 29 -5.23 14.51 -6.45
N LYS A 30 -6.29 15.22 -6.82
CA LYS A 30 -7.42 14.64 -7.55
C LYS A 30 -7.14 14.63 -9.04
N PHE A 31 -7.37 13.49 -9.67
CA PHE A 31 -7.33 13.32 -11.13
C PHE A 31 -8.76 13.09 -11.65
N PRO A 32 -9.62 14.13 -11.72
CA PRO A 32 -11.04 13.98 -12.07
C PRO A 32 -11.25 13.33 -13.44
N ASN A 33 -10.37 13.62 -14.40
CA ASN A 33 -10.41 13.03 -15.74
C ASN A 33 -9.75 11.64 -15.82
N ASN A 34 -9.14 11.14 -14.74
CA ASN A 34 -8.45 9.85 -14.77
C ASN A 34 -8.41 9.17 -13.40
N HIS A 35 -9.59 8.72 -12.95
CA HIS A 35 -9.78 7.98 -11.69
C HIS A 35 -8.99 6.66 -11.63
N ASN A 36 -8.61 6.12 -12.79
CA ASN A 36 -7.79 4.91 -12.86
C ASN A 36 -6.42 5.07 -12.19
N ILE A 37 -5.88 6.29 -12.10
CA ILE A 37 -4.58 6.56 -11.46
C ILE A 37 -4.66 6.32 -9.95
N GLU A 38 -5.76 6.73 -9.31
CA GLU A 38 -5.94 6.53 -7.88
C GLU A 38 -6.16 5.05 -7.56
N ILE A 39 -6.94 4.36 -8.40
CA ILE A 39 -7.19 2.93 -8.29
C ILE A 39 -5.90 2.13 -8.51
N SER A 40 -5.09 2.48 -9.51
CA SER A 40 -3.81 1.80 -9.78
C SER A 40 -2.82 2.00 -8.65
N ALA A 41 -2.72 3.22 -8.11
CA ALA A 41 -1.86 3.54 -6.98
C ALA A 41 -2.22 2.70 -5.74
N ARG A 42 -3.52 2.63 -5.39
CA ARG A 42 -3.99 1.76 -4.29
C ARG A 42 -3.72 0.29 -4.55
N LYS A 43 -3.95 -0.19 -5.77
CA LYS A 43 -3.73 -1.59 -6.13
C LYS A 43 -2.26 -1.99 -5.96
N LYS A 44 -1.33 -1.13 -6.39
CA LYS A 44 0.11 -1.38 -6.21
C LYS A 44 0.52 -1.40 -4.74
N LEU A 45 0.00 -0.47 -3.94
CA LEU A 45 0.23 -0.47 -2.49
C LEU A 45 -0.27 -1.75 -1.84
N ASN A 46 -1.51 -2.16 -2.13
CA ASN A 46 -2.08 -3.38 -1.57
C ASN A 46 -1.29 -4.62 -1.99
N LEU A 47 -0.87 -4.71 -3.25
CA LEU A 47 -0.04 -5.83 -3.72
C LEU A 47 1.27 -5.94 -2.93
N VAL A 48 1.95 -4.83 -2.66
CA VAL A 48 3.20 -4.85 -1.88
C VAL A 48 2.96 -5.17 -0.41
N ILE A 49 1.85 -4.68 0.17
CA ILE A 49 1.47 -5.01 1.55
C ILE A 49 1.13 -6.50 1.66
N ASP A 50 0.36 -7.04 0.72
CA ASP A 50 0.00 -8.46 0.67
C ASP A 50 1.25 -9.32 0.48
N ASP A 51 2.15 -8.94 -0.43
CA ASP A 51 3.40 -9.67 -0.68
C ASP A 51 4.30 -9.69 0.56
N HIS A 52 4.49 -8.54 1.20
CA HIS A 52 5.25 -8.44 2.45
C HIS A 52 4.63 -9.29 3.57
N TYR A 53 3.30 -9.35 3.65
CA TYR A 53 2.60 -10.18 4.64
C TYR A 53 2.68 -11.68 4.31
N ILE A 54 2.74 -12.06 3.02
CA ILE A 54 2.85 -13.45 2.55
C ILE A 54 4.29 -13.98 2.71
N GLU A 55 5.32 -13.19 2.43
CA GLU A 55 6.72 -13.60 2.58
C GLU A 55 7.04 -14.01 4.03
N GLU A 56 6.45 -13.34 5.02
CA GLU A 56 6.66 -13.68 6.44
C GLU A 56 6.03 -15.02 6.86
N GLN A 57 4.89 -15.42 6.28
CA GLN A 57 4.34 -16.75 6.56
C GLN A 57 5.27 -17.89 6.09
N ARG A 58 6.20 -17.57 5.18
CA ARG A 58 7.15 -18.53 4.63
C ARG A 58 8.45 -18.63 5.43
N THR A 59 8.83 -17.59 6.18
CA THR A 59 10.05 -17.57 7.00
C THR A 59 9.86 -18.18 8.40
N VAL A 60 8.61 -18.49 8.78
CA VAL A 60 8.26 -19.26 9.98
C VAL A 60 7.93 -20.73 9.66
N ASN A 61 8.85 -21.46 9.02
CA ASN A 61 8.84 -22.94 9.00
C ASN A 61 10.26 -23.51 8.99
#